data_AF-A0A928VIM6-F1
#
_entry.id   AF-A0A928VIM6-F1
#
_cell.length_a   1.000
_cell.length_b   1.000
_cell.length_c   1.000
_cell.angle_alpha   90.00
_cell.angle_beta   90.00
_cell.angle_gamma   90.00
#
_symmetry.space_group_name_H-M   'P 1'
#
loop_
_entity.id
_entity.type
_entity.pdbx_description
1 polymer ?
#
loop_
_entity_poly.entity_id
_entity_poly.type
_entity_poly.pdbx_seq_one_letter_code
_entity_poly.pdbx_strand_id
1 'polypeptide(L)'
;MKRQLMALCLLGLTGGSLLGTIAPAAAGVRSIQEKEPNFPKAAAVTPIYAADDAVSFAGAMTGNDREDIHAFRMNRKDAQFSLNYFGSGSRNISLSLYEDTNKNGQFDASDKFLLRARPAKIRFVNTSAGTNYLLRATKSQNAGGRYVVTIAKPLRVVSLSVLSAKALTKFDRKVPFTKKHRADFFVNVRTGGKSVITTKRIKDNDNPRFTKATHSQITDQPQVTYDIRLKDSDPGRDDQADISPTGARTLRIRYSPITNEVFGPNGKRIGFGGRTITMRGNARKNRASISFRLRTTLPPVIR
;
A
#
# COMPACT_ATOMS: atom_id res chain seq x y z
N MET A 1 -25.23 8.08 15.37
CA MET A 1 -23.99 7.35 15.00
C MET A 1 -23.53 7.80 13.62
N LYS A 2 -22.40 8.53 13.51
CA LYS A 2 -21.88 9.02 12.22
C LYS A 2 -20.94 7.98 11.60
N ARG A 3 -21.35 7.35 10.50
CA ARG A 3 -20.50 6.48 9.67
C ARG A 3 -19.52 7.37 8.89
N GLN A 4 -18.23 7.28 9.18
CA GLN A 4 -17.19 7.91 8.36
C GLN A 4 -17.03 7.08 7.08
N LEU A 5 -17.44 7.64 5.94
CA LEU A 5 -17.08 7.14 4.62
C LEU A 5 -15.56 7.28 4.47
N MET A 6 -14.84 6.16 4.39
CA MET A 6 -13.49 6.14 3.82
C MET A 6 -13.63 6.33 2.31
N ALA A 7 -13.28 7.51 1.82
CA ALA A 7 -13.11 7.73 0.39
C ALA A 7 -11.85 6.97 -0.06
N LEU A 8 -12.05 5.80 -0.64
CA LEU A 8 -11.02 5.09 -1.39
C LEU A 8 -10.70 5.98 -2.61
N CYS A 9 -9.50 6.58 -2.64
CA CYS A 9 -9.00 7.23 -3.84
C CYS A 9 -8.83 6.17 -4.93
N LEU A 10 -9.87 5.98 -5.72
CA LEU A 10 -9.79 5.35 -7.02
C LEU A 10 -8.86 6.22 -7.87
N LEU A 11 -7.73 5.66 -8.30
CA LEU A 11 -6.98 6.21 -9.43
C LEU A 11 -7.96 6.26 -10.61
N GLY A 12 -8.39 7.48 -10.95
CA GLY A 12 -9.24 7.73 -12.09
C GLY A 12 -8.48 7.41 -13.38
N LEU A 13 -8.82 6.28 -14.01
CA LEU A 13 -8.65 6.09 -15.44
C LEU A 13 -9.79 6.87 -16.11
N THR A 14 -9.53 8.13 -16.48
CA THR A 14 -10.47 8.94 -17.25
C THR A 14 -10.63 8.34 -18.64
N GLY A 15 -11.89 8.17 -19.06
CA GLY A 15 -12.29 7.60 -20.34
C GLY A 15 -11.78 8.41 -21.52
N GLY A 16 -10.95 7.77 -22.34
CA GLY A 16 -10.65 8.15 -23.72
C GLY A 16 -11.12 7.04 -24.64
N SER A 17 -11.65 7.42 -25.80
CA SER A 17 -12.23 6.59 -26.85
C SER A 17 -11.42 5.33 -27.18
N LEU A 18 -12.14 4.21 -27.37
CA LEU A 18 -11.62 2.91 -27.78
C LEU A 18 -11.04 2.95 -29.20
N LEU A 19 -9.74 3.20 -29.32
CA LEU A 19 -8.88 2.57 -30.32
C LEU A 19 -7.64 2.08 -29.58
N GLY A 20 -7.59 0.77 -29.38
CA GLY A 20 -6.73 0.10 -28.41
C GLY A 20 -5.25 0.19 -28.76
N THR A 21 -4.58 1.21 -28.24
CA THR A 21 -3.21 1.07 -27.79
C THR A 21 -3.25 0.56 -26.36
N ILE A 22 -2.75 -0.66 -26.16
CA ILE A 22 -2.49 -1.17 -24.81
C ILE A 22 -1.54 -0.15 -24.20
N ALA A 23 -1.98 0.59 -23.18
CA ALA A 23 -1.10 1.56 -22.52
C ALA A 23 0.20 0.83 -22.16
N PRO A 24 1.39 1.39 -22.48
CA PRO A 24 2.65 0.74 -22.17
C PRO A 24 2.65 0.41 -20.69
N ALA A 25 2.88 -0.86 -20.39
CA ALA A 25 2.87 -1.34 -19.02
C ALA A 25 3.81 -0.44 -18.20
N ALA A 26 3.38 -0.04 -17.00
CA ALA A 26 4.22 0.77 -16.12
C ALA A 26 5.62 0.13 -16.04
N ALA A 27 6.68 0.95 -16.13
CA ALA A 27 8.05 0.46 -16.20
C ALA A 27 8.30 -0.64 -15.13
N GLY A 28 8.63 -1.86 -15.57
CA GLY A 28 8.85 -3.01 -14.71
C GLY A 28 7.72 -4.06 -14.64
N VAL A 29 6.61 -3.90 -15.38
CA VAL A 29 5.61 -4.97 -15.54
C VAL A 29 6.03 -5.90 -16.68
N ARG A 30 6.26 -7.18 -16.38
CA ARG A 30 6.51 -8.19 -17.42
C ARG A 30 5.17 -8.62 -18.02
N SER A 31 5.00 -8.38 -19.32
CA SER A 31 3.86 -8.91 -20.07
C SER A 31 4.18 -10.32 -20.56
N ILE A 32 3.32 -11.27 -20.18
CA ILE A 32 3.30 -12.62 -20.73
C ILE A 32 2.11 -12.64 -21.69
N GLN A 33 2.43 -12.53 -22.97
CA GLN A 33 1.47 -12.75 -24.03
C GLN A 33 1.39 -14.25 -24.28
N GLU A 34 0.18 -14.77 -24.25
CA GLU A 34 -0.06 -16.15 -24.62
C GLU A 34 0.35 -16.42 -26.08
N LYS A 35 0.84 -17.63 -26.34
CA LYS A 35 1.08 -18.12 -27.69
C LYS A 35 0.07 -19.23 -27.99
N GLU A 36 -0.92 -18.88 -28.82
CA GLU A 36 -1.86 -19.81 -29.43
C GLU A 36 -1.14 -20.89 -30.28
N PRO A 37 -1.70 -22.12 -30.42
CA PRO A 37 -2.95 -22.61 -29.82
C PRO A 37 -2.72 -23.39 -28.52
N ASN A 38 -3.74 -23.36 -27.65
CA ASN A 38 -3.82 -23.89 -26.29
C ASN A 38 -2.97 -25.13 -26.05
N PHE A 39 -2.18 -25.11 -24.97
CA PHE A 39 -1.56 -26.33 -24.45
C PHE A 39 -2.65 -27.41 -24.32
N PRO A 40 -2.49 -28.60 -24.94
CA PRO A 40 -3.41 -29.69 -24.67
C PRO A 40 -3.43 -29.92 -23.15
N LYS A 41 -4.58 -30.32 -22.59
CA LYS A 41 -4.79 -30.55 -21.14
C LYS A 41 -3.65 -31.29 -20.41
N ALA A 42 -2.80 -32.02 -21.15
CA ALA A 42 -1.70 -32.84 -20.65
C ALA A 42 -0.28 -32.28 -20.95
N ALA A 43 -0.12 -31.09 -21.52
CA ALA A 43 1.19 -30.48 -21.71
C ALA A 43 1.56 -29.62 -20.49
N ALA A 44 2.73 -29.90 -19.89
CA ALA A 44 3.25 -29.10 -18.80
C ALA A 44 3.43 -27.66 -19.27
N VAL A 45 2.82 -26.70 -18.58
CA VAL A 45 2.99 -25.28 -18.89
C VAL A 45 4.40 -24.88 -18.49
N THR A 46 5.28 -24.92 -19.49
CA THR A 46 6.70 -24.57 -19.34
C THR A 46 6.95 -23.36 -20.23
N PRO A 47 7.48 -22.24 -19.70
CA PRO A 47 8.04 -22.07 -18.36
C PRO A 47 7.03 -21.64 -17.29
N ILE A 48 7.21 -22.16 -16.07
CA ILE A 48 6.57 -21.61 -14.86
C ILE A 48 7.24 -20.25 -14.57
N TYR A 49 6.53 -19.16 -14.79
CA TYR A 49 7.09 -17.83 -14.59
C TYR A 49 7.22 -17.48 -13.10
N ALA A 50 8.39 -17.02 -12.68
CA ALA A 50 8.57 -16.41 -11.36
C ALA A 50 7.88 -15.03 -11.34
N ALA A 51 6.84 -14.89 -10.52
CA ALA A 51 6.05 -13.66 -10.38
C ALA A 51 6.51 -12.81 -9.18
N ASP A 52 7.81 -12.48 -9.15
CA ASP A 52 8.42 -11.70 -8.07
C ASP A 52 8.13 -10.19 -8.19
N ASP A 53 7.81 -9.75 -9.39
CA ASP A 53 7.36 -8.40 -9.70
C ASP A 53 5.91 -8.39 -10.19
N ALA A 54 5.44 -7.24 -10.68
CA ALA A 54 4.14 -7.18 -11.30
C ALA A 54 4.17 -7.92 -12.65
N VAL A 55 3.27 -8.88 -12.84
CA VAL A 55 3.20 -9.69 -14.06
C VAL A 55 1.81 -9.55 -14.65
N SER A 56 1.72 -9.31 -15.96
CA SER A 56 0.44 -9.30 -16.67
C SER A 56 0.32 -10.50 -17.61
N PHE A 57 -0.74 -11.28 -17.46
CA PHE A 57 -1.13 -12.35 -18.38
C PHE A 57 -2.22 -11.81 -19.30
N ALA A 58 -2.03 -11.92 -20.61
CA ALA A 58 -3.01 -11.50 -21.59
C ALA A 58 -3.26 -12.60 -22.62
N GLY A 59 -4.55 -12.84 -22.91
CA GLY A 59 -5.02 -13.80 -23.90
C GLY A 59 -6.27 -13.29 -24.61
N ALA A 60 -6.61 -13.94 -25.71
CA ALA A 60 -7.72 -13.55 -26.58
C ALA A 60 -8.50 -14.77 -27.06
N MET A 61 -9.55 -15.14 -26.32
CA MET A 61 -10.30 -16.34 -26.68
C MET A 61 -11.26 -16.08 -27.83
N THR A 62 -11.01 -16.68 -28.99
CA THR A 62 -11.83 -16.54 -30.22
C THR A 62 -12.24 -17.90 -30.79
N GLY A 63 -13.29 -17.94 -31.63
CA GLY A 63 -13.73 -19.18 -32.28
C GLY A 63 -13.98 -20.36 -31.32
N ASN A 64 -13.26 -21.46 -31.54
CA ASN A 64 -13.37 -22.71 -30.77
C ASN A 64 -12.47 -22.78 -29.53
N ASP A 65 -11.55 -21.85 -29.34
CA ASP A 65 -10.74 -21.80 -28.13
C ASP A 65 -11.65 -21.43 -26.95
N ARG A 66 -11.77 -22.31 -25.94
CA ARG A 66 -12.67 -22.12 -24.81
C ARG A 66 -11.96 -21.80 -23.50
N GLU A 67 -10.64 -21.98 -23.45
CA GLU A 67 -9.91 -22.06 -22.19
C GLU A 67 -8.41 -21.85 -22.33
N ASP A 68 -7.91 -20.92 -21.52
CA ASP A 68 -6.48 -20.66 -21.40
C ASP A 68 -6.02 -20.96 -19.97
N ILE A 69 -4.84 -21.56 -19.84
CA ILE A 69 -4.24 -21.88 -18.55
C ILE A 69 -2.82 -21.30 -18.52
N HIS A 70 -2.58 -20.45 -17.52
CA HIS A 70 -1.27 -19.87 -17.25
C HIS A 70 -0.73 -20.40 -15.93
N ALA A 71 0.40 -21.11 -15.98
CA ALA A 71 1.12 -21.53 -14.78
C ALA A 71 2.20 -20.52 -14.41
N PHE A 72 2.29 -20.21 -13.11
CA PHE A 72 3.32 -19.34 -12.58
C PHE A 72 3.63 -19.71 -11.13
N ARG A 73 4.81 -19.31 -10.68
CA ARG A 73 5.27 -19.51 -9.31
C ARG A 73 5.41 -18.18 -8.61
N MET A 74 4.90 -18.10 -7.39
CA MET A 74 5.11 -16.95 -6.53
C MET A 74 6.30 -17.23 -5.63
N ASN A 75 7.40 -16.46 -5.71
CA ASN A 75 8.48 -16.61 -4.71
C ASN A 75 8.28 -15.71 -3.49
N ARG A 76 7.13 -15.03 -3.37
CA ARG A 76 6.77 -14.15 -2.25
C ARG A 76 5.43 -14.55 -1.63
N LYS A 77 5.29 -14.28 -0.33
CA LYS A 77 4.02 -14.42 0.39
C LYS A 77 3.11 -13.22 0.11
N ASP A 78 1.82 -13.42 0.27
CA ASP A 78 0.76 -12.39 0.26
C ASP A 78 0.65 -11.58 -1.04
N ALA A 79 1.07 -12.12 -2.19
CA ALA A 79 0.91 -11.44 -3.48
C ALA A 79 -0.57 -11.13 -3.76
N GLN A 80 -0.85 -9.98 -4.37
CA GLN A 80 -2.22 -9.55 -4.65
C GLN A 80 -2.56 -9.73 -6.12
N PHE A 81 -3.77 -10.22 -6.38
CA PHE A 81 -4.28 -10.39 -7.73
C PHE A 81 -5.23 -9.25 -8.09
N SER A 82 -4.96 -8.59 -9.20
CA SER A 82 -5.91 -7.70 -9.84
C SER A 82 -6.30 -8.31 -11.18
N LEU A 83 -7.49 -8.88 -11.23
CA LEU A 83 -8.03 -9.39 -12.48
C LEU A 83 -8.77 -8.27 -13.18
N ASN A 84 -8.18 -7.77 -14.27
CA ASN A 84 -8.76 -6.72 -15.09
C ASN A 84 -9.24 -7.31 -16.43
N TYR A 85 -10.29 -6.71 -16.96
CA TYR A 85 -10.91 -7.15 -18.21
C TYR A 85 -10.94 -5.98 -19.17
N PHE A 86 -10.55 -6.21 -20.41
CA PHE A 86 -10.53 -5.17 -21.44
C PHE A 86 -11.22 -5.70 -22.70
N GLY A 87 -12.08 -4.87 -23.31
CA GLY A 87 -12.70 -5.13 -24.61
C GLY A 87 -14.16 -5.60 -24.59
N SER A 88 -14.80 -5.52 -25.76
CA SER A 88 -16.12 -6.10 -26.03
C SER A 88 -16.08 -7.62 -25.87
N GLY A 89 -17.15 -8.22 -25.34
CA GLY A 89 -17.23 -9.67 -25.11
C GLY A 89 -16.52 -10.21 -23.85
N SER A 90 -15.70 -9.39 -23.18
CA SER A 90 -15.00 -9.74 -21.94
C SER A 90 -15.92 -10.18 -20.78
N ARG A 91 -17.21 -9.81 -20.81
CA ARG A 91 -18.21 -10.24 -19.82
C ARG A 91 -18.43 -11.75 -19.80
N ASN A 92 -18.06 -12.42 -20.88
CA ASN A 92 -18.26 -13.84 -21.09
C ASN A 92 -17.06 -14.68 -20.64
N ILE A 93 -16.01 -14.03 -20.13
CA ILE A 93 -14.81 -14.70 -19.61
C ILE A 93 -14.90 -14.77 -18.08
N SER A 94 -14.85 -15.99 -17.55
CA SER A 94 -14.61 -16.23 -16.13
C SER A 94 -13.13 -16.48 -15.91
N LEU A 95 -12.56 -15.87 -14.89
CA LEU A 95 -11.19 -16.14 -14.46
C LEU A 95 -11.23 -16.87 -13.13
N SER A 96 -10.45 -17.94 -13.00
CA SER A 96 -10.34 -18.72 -11.77
C SER A 96 -8.86 -18.94 -11.45
N LEU A 97 -8.52 -18.87 -10.17
CA LEU A 97 -7.17 -19.08 -9.66
C LEU A 97 -7.15 -20.34 -8.79
N TYR A 98 -6.19 -21.21 -9.04
CA TYR A 98 -5.95 -22.45 -8.31
C TYR A 98 -4.52 -22.49 -7.78
N GLU A 99 -4.32 -23.15 -6.63
CA GLU A 99 -3.02 -23.60 -6.16
C GLU A 99 -2.74 -24.97 -6.81
N ASP A 100 -1.62 -25.05 -7.54
CA ASP A 100 -1.14 -26.28 -8.20
C ASP A 100 -0.54 -27.20 -7.13
N THR A 101 -1.36 -28.13 -6.65
CA THR A 101 -1.06 -28.92 -5.45
C THR A 101 0.05 -29.93 -5.72
N ASN A 102 0.08 -30.49 -6.93
CA ASN A 102 1.02 -31.54 -7.33
C ASN A 102 2.30 -30.98 -7.97
N LYS A 103 2.34 -29.67 -8.25
CA LYS A 103 3.47 -28.91 -8.82
C LYS A 103 3.84 -29.32 -10.26
N ASN A 104 2.92 -29.87 -11.02
CA ASN A 104 3.18 -30.34 -12.38
C ASN A 104 2.92 -29.25 -13.45
N GLY A 105 2.43 -28.07 -13.06
CA GLY A 105 2.12 -26.98 -13.99
C GLY A 105 0.95 -27.29 -14.93
N GLN A 106 0.10 -28.26 -14.59
CA GLN A 106 -1.10 -28.65 -15.32
C GLN A 106 -2.31 -28.53 -14.41
N PHE A 107 -3.43 -28.12 -14.99
CA PHE A 107 -4.68 -28.06 -14.24
C PHE A 107 -5.24 -29.46 -14.02
N ASP A 108 -5.46 -29.81 -12.76
CA ASP A 108 -6.09 -31.05 -12.37
C ASP A 108 -7.28 -30.84 -11.41
N ALA A 109 -8.02 -31.91 -11.14
CA ALA A 109 -9.19 -31.85 -10.26
C ALA A 109 -8.83 -31.77 -8.75
N SER A 110 -7.59 -32.09 -8.39
CA SER A 110 -7.05 -32.01 -7.03
C SER A 110 -6.51 -30.62 -6.67
N ASP A 111 -6.31 -29.75 -7.67
CA ASP A 111 -5.88 -28.38 -7.49
C ASP A 111 -6.86 -27.59 -6.64
N LYS A 112 -6.31 -26.89 -5.65
CA LYS A 112 -7.12 -26.20 -4.67
C LYS A 112 -7.61 -24.88 -5.25
N PHE A 113 -8.93 -24.78 -5.42
CA PHE A 113 -9.58 -23.54 -5.82
C PHE A 113 -9.39 -22.44 -4.77
N LEU A 114 -8.92 -21.27 -5.21
CA LEU A 114 -8.69 -20.13 -4.33
C LEU A 114 -9.72 -19.02 -4.58
N LEU A 115 -10.01 -18.75 -5.85
CA LEU A 115 -10.80 -17.59 -6.23
C LEU A 115 -11.40 -17.77 -7.62
N ARG A 116 -12.62 -17.26 -7.79
CA ARG A 116 -13.20 -16.93 -9.10
C ARG A 116 -13.48 -15.44 -9.16
N ALA A 117 -13.01 -14.78 -10.22
CA ALA A 117 -13.34 -13.41 -10.52
C ALA A 117 -14.34 -13.37 -11.68
N ARG A 118 -15.31 -12.46 -11.54
CA ARG A 118 -16.15 -11.98 -12.64
C ARG A 118 -15.58 -10.65 -13.13
N PRO A 119 -15.95 -10.23 -14.36
CA PRO A 119 -15.60 -8.91 -14.91
C PRO A 119 -15.70 -7.77 -13.89
N ALA A 120 -14.70 -6.89 -13.89
CA ALA A 120 -14.62 -5.65 -13.10
C ALA A 120 -14.49 -5.78 -11.57
N LYS A 121 -13.98 -6.91 -11.03
CA LYS A 121 -13.69 -7.05 -9.59
C LYS A 121 -12.21 -7.32 -9.32
N ILE A 122 -11.57 -6.41 -8.60
CA ILE A 122 -10.26 -6.65 -7.97
C ILE A 122 -10.48 -7.59 -6.79
N ARG A 123 -9.67 -8.64 -6.68
CA ARG A 123 -9.84 -9.70 -5.68
C ARG A 123 -8.51 -10.09 -5.06
N PHE A 124 -8.40 -9.91 -3.76
CA PHE A 124 -7.18 -10.21 -3.02
C PHE A 124 -7.19 -11.67 -2.54
N VAL A 125 -6.10 -12.39 -2.80
CA VAL A 125 -5.87 -13.76 -2.30
C VAL A 125 -4.50 -13.77 -1.64
N ASN A 126 -4.40 -14.26 -0.41
CA ASN A 126 -3.10 -14.45 0.22
C ASN A 126 -2.43 -15.68 -0.39
N THR A 127 -1.26 -15.49 -0.96
CA THR A 127 -0.44 -16.57 -1.55
C THR A 127 0.69 -16.97 -0.63
N SER A 128 1.16 -18.19 -0.81
CA SER A 128 2.34 -18.74 -0.16
C SER A 128 3.55 -18.56 -1.08
N ALA A 129 4.69 -18.20 -0.48
CA ALA A 129 5.96 -18.17 -1.20
C ALA A 129 6.38 -19.59 -1.57
N GLY A 130 6.94 -19.74 -2.77
CA GLY A 130 7.42 -20.99 -3.33
C GLY A 130 6.33 -21.85 -3.99
N THR A 131 5.06 -21.43 -3.94
CA THR A 131 3.90 -22.20 -4.44
C THR A 131 3.62 -21.92 -5.92
N ASN A 132 3.24 -22.97 -6.64
CA ASN A 132 2.77 -22.89 -8.02
C ASN A 132 1.27 -22.56 -8.05
N TYR A 133 0.87 -21.75 -9.02
CA TYR A 133 -0.50 -21.31 -9.21
C TYR A 133 -0.89 -21.45 -10.67
N LEU A 134 -2.16 -21.71 -10.89
CA LEU A 134 -2.77 -21.80 -12.21
C LEU A 134 -3.85 -20.72 -12.33
N LEU A 135 -3.66 -19.81 -13.27
CA LEU A 135 -4.71 -18.90 -13.71
C LEU A 135 -5.41 -19.52 -14.90
N ARG A 136 -6.70 -19.80 -14.72
CA ARG A 136 -7.57 -20.40 -15.72
C ARG A 136 -8.57 -19.36 -16.22
N ALA A 137 -8.51 -19.03 -17.50
CA ALA A 137 -9.54 -18.25 -18.20
C ALA A 137 -10.47 -19.21 -18.93
N THR A 138 -11.77 -19.02 -18.79
CA THR A 138 -12.78 -19.83 -19.49
C THR A 138 -13.84 -18.93 -20.07
N LYS A 139 -14.26 -19.16 -21.31
CA LYS A 139 -15.37 -18.41 -21.92
C LYS A 139 -16.69 -19.16 -21.89
N SER A 140 -17.81 -18.45 -21.79
CA SER A 140 -19.14 -19.02 -22.07
C SER A 140 -19.31 -19.25 -23.57
N GLN A 141 -20.07 -20.29 -23.95
CA GLN A 141 -20.21 -20.75 -25.33
C GLN A 141 -20.57 -19.58 -26.27
N ASN A 142 -19.84 -19.49 -27.40
CA ASN A 142 -20.01 -18.57 -28.53
C ASN A 142 -19.60 -17.10 -28.34
N ALA A 143 -19.07 -16.72 -27.18
CA ALA A 143 -18.58 -15.36 -26.98
C ALA A 143 -17.06 -15.27 -27.09
N GLY A 144 -16.56 -14.44 -28.00
CA GLY A 144 -15.15 -14.02 -27.99
C GLY A 144 -14.86 -13.01 -26.88
N GLY A 145 -13.61 -12.88 -26.47
CA GLY A 145 -13.21 -11.84 -25.54
C GLY A 145 -11.69 -11.78 -25.32
N ARG A 146 -11.25 -10.70 -24.67
CA ARG A 146 -9.84 -10.51 -24.27
C ARG A 146 -9.78 -10.29 -22.76
N TYR A 147 -8.70 -10.70 -22.14
CA TYR A 147 -8.46 -10.49 -20.71
C TYR A 147 -7.02 -10.05 -20.45
N VAL A 148 -6.82 -9.33 -19.35
CA VAL A 148 -5.48 -9.00 -18.83
C VAL A 148 -5.48 -9.16 -17.32
N VAL A 149 -4.84 -10.21 -16.82
CA VAL A 149 -4.69 -10.41 -15.38
C VAL A 149 -3.37 -9.82 -14.93
N THR A 150 -3.42 -8.87 -14.00
CA THR A 150 -2.22 -8.33 -13.37
C THR A 150 -2.04 -8.91 -11.98
N ILE A 151 -0.94 -9.61 -11.80
CA ILE A 151 -0.42 -9.95 -10.48
C ILE A 151 0.38 -8.75 -10.01
N ALA A 152 0.02 -8.16 -8.88
CA ALA A 152 0.67 -6.98 -8.34
C ALA A 152 1.43 -7.28 -7.04
N LYS A 153 2.35 -6.38 -6.68
CA LYS A 153 2.98 -6.40 -5.35
C LYS A 153 1.89 -6.29 -4.29
N PRO A 154 2.05 -6.91 -3.10
CA PRO A 154 1.12 -6.72 -2.01
C PRO A 154 0.97 -5.23 -1.69
N LEU A 155 -0.21 -4.67 -1.96
CA LEU A 155 -0.60 -3.39 -1.39
C LEU A 155 -0.68 -3.55 0.13
N ARG A 156 -0.25 -2.52 0.83
CA ARG A 156 -0.26 -2.51 2.29
C ARG A 156 -0.90 -1.24 2.78
N VAL A 157 -1.70 -1.36 3.83
CA VAL A 157 -2.22 -0.20 4.54
C VAL A 157 -1.17 0.18 5.57
N VAL A 158 -0.56 1.34 5.37
CA VAL A 158 0.35 1.95 6.34
C VAL A 158 -0.43 3.00 7.12
N SER A 159 -0.45 2.84 8.44
CA SER A 159 -1.09 3.79 9.36
C SER A 159 -0.05 4.47 10.24
N LEU A 160 -0.05 5.79 10.27
CA LEU A 160 0.69 6.61 11.23
C LEU A 160 -0.29 7.21 12.24
N SER A 161 -0.08 6.95 13.52
CA SER A 161 -0.76 7.60 14.64
C SER A 161 0.21 8.48 15.40
N VAL A 162 -0.08 9.77 15.51
CA VAL A 162 0.61 10.68 16.42
C VAL A 162 -0.09 10.60 17.77
N LEU A 163 0.66 10.31 18.84
CA LEU A 163 0.09 9.96 20.14
C LEU A 163 0.15 11.12 21.12
N SER A 164 1.33 11.70 21.29
CA SER A 164 1.57 12.77 22.26
C SER A 164 2.79 13.59 21.88
N ALA A 165 2.91 14.77 22.49
CA ALA A 165 4.16 15.51 22.55
C ALA A 165 4.49 15.82 24.01
N LYS A 166 5.71 16.30 24.22
CA LYS A 166 6.14 16.83 25.51
C LYS A 166 7.13 17.96 25.29
N ALA A 167 6.88 19.14 25.85
CA ALA A 167 7.88 20.19 25.97
C ALA A 167 8.97 19.73 26.94
N LEU A 168 10.22 19.84 26.51
CA LEU A 168 11.41 19.48 27.29
C LEU A 168 12.11 20.73 27.85
N THR A 169 11.97 21.87 27.17
CA THR A 169 12.39 23.18 27.66
C THR A 169 11.34 24.23 27.29
N LYS A 170 11.50 25.45 27.84
CA LYS A 170 10.68 26.60 27.45
C LYS A 170 10.71 26.84 25.94
N PHE A 171 9.53 27.06 25.38
CA PHE A 171 9.37 27.47 23.99
C PHE A 171 9.55 28.98 23.84
N ASP A 172 8.90 29.75 24.70
CA ASP A 172 9.06 31.19 24.76
C ASP A 172 10.29 31.60 25.60
N ARG A 173 11.23 32.30 24.96
CA ARG A 173 12.42 32.87 25.61
C ARG A 173 12.16 34.21 26.27
N LYS A 174 11.07 34.90 25.92
CA LYS A 174 10.78 36.27 26.34
C LYS A 174 10.12 36.36 27.72
N VAL A 175 9.63 35.25 28.26
CA VAL A 175 8.94 35.26 29.54
C VAL A 175 9.77 34.58 30.65
N PRO A 176 10.08 35.28 31.76
CA PRO A 176 10.66 34.70 32.97
C PRO A 176 9.86 33.49 33.45
N PHE A 177 10.45 32.56 34.22
CA PHE A 177 9.85 31.27 34.60
C PHE A 177 8.70 31.45 35.62
N THR A 178 7.63 32.12 35.21
CA THR A 178 6.35 32.06 35.90
C THR A 178 5.66 30.80 35.37
N LYS A 179 4.99 30.03 36.24
CA LYS A 179 4.24 28.82 35.87
C LYS A 179 3.04 29.09 34.91
N LYS A 180 2.97 30.29 34.32
CA LYS A 180 1.79 30.83 33.62
C LYS A 180 1.78 30.61 32.10
N HIS A 181 2.92 30.32 31.47
CA HIS A 181 3.00 30.15 30.01
C HIS A 181 3.42 28.73 29.66
N ARG A 182 2.49 27.98 29.07
CA ARG A 182 2.67 26.59 28.65
C ARG A 182 2.52 26.51 27.14
N ALA A 183 3.09 25.47 26.52
CA ALA A 183 3.06 25.35 25.06
C ALA A 183 1.64 25.11 24.50
N ASP A 184 1.35 25.72 23.36
CA ASP A 184 0.13 25.70 22.57
C ASP A 184 0.28 24.74 21.37
N PHE A 185 0.50 23.45 21.68
CA PHE A 185 0.93 22.51 20.67
C PHE A 185 -0.13 22.11 19.64
N PHE A 186 0.30 22.00 18.40
CA PHE A 186 -0.37 21.23 17.36
C PHE A 186 0.62 20.54 16.42
N VAL A 187 0.16 19.51 15.73
CA VAL A 187 0.98 18.70 14.82
C VAL A 187 0.47 18.81 13.39
N ASN A 188 1.39 19.01 12.47
CA ASN A 188 1.17 18.86 11.04
C ASN A 188 2.05 17.71 10.52
N VAL A 189 1.43 16.74 9.86
CA VAL A 189 2.14 15.66 9.18
C VAL A 189 1.90 15.72 7.69
N ARG A 190 2.96 15.58 6.91
CA ARG A 190 2.92 15.49 5.46
C ARG A 190 3.49 14.17 4.94
N THR A 191 2.97 13.70 3.82
CA THR A 191 3.51 12.58 3.02
C THR A 191 3.35 12.95 1.55
N GLY A 192 4.37 12.69 0.72
CA GLY A 192 4.36 13.11 -0.69
C GLY A 192 4.06 14.61 -0.89
N GLY A 193 4.54 15.47 0.01
CA GLY A 193 4.30 16.92 0.00
C GLY A 193 2.90 17.38 0.47
N LYS A 194 1.93 16.47 0.60
CA LYS A 194 0.54 16.79 1.00
C LYS A 194 0.35 16.67 2.51
N SER A 195 -0.43 17.57 3.09
CA SER A 195 -0.82 17.50 4.50
C SER A 195 -1.85 16.40 4.73
N VAL A 196 -1.55 15.45 5.62
CA VAL A 196 -2.40 14.28 5.90
C VAL A 196 -2.90 14.19 7.34
N ILE A 197 -2.22 14.86 8.27
CA ILE A 197 -2.71 15.07 9.64
C ILE A 197 -2.48 16.54 9.98
N THR A 198 -3.53 17.21 10.43
CA THR A 198 -3.43 18.50 11.12
C THR A 198 -4.28 18.40 12.37
N THR A 199 -3.65 18.39 13.55
CA THR A 199 -4.39 18.32 14.81
C THR A 199 -4.96 19.68 15.16
N LYS A 200 -6.00 19.69 15.99
CA LYS A 200 -6.39 20.91 16.70
C LYS A 200 -5.25 21.32 17.65
N ARG A 201 -5.16 22.63 17.91
CA ARG A 201 -4.32 23.19 18.96
C ARG A 201 -4.84 22.74 20.33
N ILE A 202 -3.92 22.31 21.19
CA ILE A 202 -4.20 22.04 22.60
C ILE A 202 -3.51 23.15 23.39
N LYS A 203 -4.32 24.04 23.96
CA LYS A 203 -3.83 25.23 24.64
C LYS A 203 -3.16 24.90 25.97
N ASP A 204 -2.14 25.68 26.32
CA ASP A 204 -1.47 25.71 27.61
C ASP A 204 -1.16 24.32 28.16
N ASN A 205 -0.60 23.43 27.33
CA ASN A 205 -0.32 22.05 27.72
C ASN A 205 1.03 21.57 27.20
N ASP A 206 1.99 21.46 28.12
CA ASP A 206 3.33 20.93 27.84
C ASP A 206 3.37 19.44 27.56
N ASN A 207 2.29 18.68 27.80
CA ASN A 207 2.24 17.22 27.62
C ASN A 207 0.94 16.81 26.88
N PRO A 208 0.67 17.37 25.68
CA PRO A 208 -0.58 17.14 24.99
C PRO A 208 -0.69 15.68 24.53
N ARG A 209 -1.91 15.15 24.55
CA ARG A 209 -2.26 13.88 23.91
C ARG A 209 -3.13 14.16 22.70
N PHE A 210 -2.75 13.63 21.55
CA PHE A 210 -3.46 13.84 20.30
C PHE A 210 -4.42 12.68 20.06
N THR A 211 -5.69 12.86 20.45
CA THR A 211 -6.73 11.89 20.12
C THR A 211 -7.12 12.04 18.66
N LYS A 212 -7.30 10.91 17.96
CA LYS A 212 -7.71 10.85 16.54
C LYS A 212 -6.71 11.40 15.52
N ALA A 213 -5.43 11.57 15.88
CA ALA A 213 -4.38 11.97 14.96
C ALA A 213 -3.79 10.77 14.21
N THR A 214 -4.61 10.08 13.42
CA THR A 214 -4.22 8.91 12.63
C THR A 214 -4.47 9.14 11.15
N HIS A 215 -3.49 8.82 10.32
CA HIS A 215 -3.65 8.76 8.87
C HIS A 215 -3.29 7.36 8.39
N SER A 216 -4.04 6.84 7.42
CA SER A 216 -3.76 5.58 6.76
C SER A 216 -3.71 5.78 5.24
N GLN A 217 -2.76 5.12 4.58
CA GLN A 217 -2.66 5.10 3.13
C GLN A 217 -2.35 3.69 2.64
N ILE A 218 -2.87 3.35 1.46
CA ILE A 218 -2.51 2.13 0.76
C ILE A 218 -1.26 2.42 -0.07
N THR A 219 -0.26 1.55 -0.02
CA THR A 219 0.99 1.72 -0.76
C THR A 219 1.57 0.38 -1.21
N ASP A 220 2.21 0.39 -2.38
CA ASP A 220 3.08 -0.67 -2.90
C ASP A 220 4.58 -0.34 -2.70
N GLN A 221 4.88 0.85 -2.17
CA GLN A 221 6.23 1.35 -2.09
C GLN A 221 7.02 0.58 -1.01
N PRO A 222 8.32 0.31 -1.26
CA PRO A 222 9.18 -0.37 -0.28
C PRO A 222 9.40 0.47 0.98
N GLN A 223 9.21 1.80 0.88
CA GLN A 223 9.27 2.75 1.96
C GLN A 223 8.23 3.87 1.80
N VAL A 224 7.74 4.36 2.94
CA VAL A 224 6.88 5.54 3.05
C VAL A 224 7.60 6.61 3.85
N THR A 225 7.56 7.86 3.38
CA THR A 225 8.17 8.99 4.09
C THR A 225 7.11 9.87 4.74
N TYR A 226 7.30 10.20 6.02
CA TYR A 226 6.48 11.17 6.74
C TYR A 226 7.35 12.34 7.21
N ASP A 227 6.89 13.55 6.93
CA ASP A 227 7.44 14.79 7.43
C ASP A 227 6.56 15.31 8.55
N ILE A 228 7.03 15.20 9.79
CA ILE A 228 6.29 15.56 11.00
C ILE A 228 6.79 16.91 11.52
N ARG A 229 5.87 17.83 11.78
CA ARG A 229 6.13 19.15 12.36
C ARG A 229 5.29 19.31 13.62
N LEU A 230 5.94 19.65 14.72
CA LEU A 230 5.30 20.08 15.96
C LEU A 230 5.46 21.61 16.05
N LYS A 231 4.35 22.32 16.25
CA LYS A 231 4.32 23.78 16.34
C LYS A 231 3.74 24.21 17.66
N ASP A 232 4.23 25.34 18.15
CA ASP A 232 3.68 26.13 19.23
C ASP A 232 3.00 27.37 18.62
N SER A 233 1.73 27.61 18.94
CA SER A 233 0.94 28.64 18.27
C SER A 233 0.65 29.79 19.22
N ASP A 234 1.59 30.73 19.27
CA ASP A 234 1.43 31.97 20.02
C ASP A 234 0.91 33.10 19.12
N PRO A 235 0.06 34.00 19.63
CA PRO A 235 -0.36 35.20 18.90
C PRO A 235 0.87 36.02 18.46
N GLY A 236 1.06 36.15 17.13
CA GLY A 236 2.11 36.99 16.54
C GLY A 236 3.40 36.26 16.14
N ARG A 237 3.66 35.03 16.62
CA ARG A 237 4.73 34.14 16.11
C ARG A 237 4.40 32.67 16.34
N ASP A 238 4.22 31.91 15.25
CA ASP A 238 4.22 30.45 15.28
C ASP A 238 5.67 29.95 15.46
N ASP A 239 6.04 29.56 16.67
CA ASP A 239 7.35 28.98 16.95
C ASP A 239 7.31 27.47 16.66
N GLN A 240 8.18 27.01 15.76
CA GLN A 240 8.26 25.58 15.44
C GLN A 240 9.18 24.84 16.41
N ALA A 241 8.70 23.75 16.99
CA ALA A 241 9.47 22.91 17.89
C ALA A 241 10.59 22.18 17.16
N ASP A 242 11.78 22.18 17.77
CA ASP A 242 12.84 21.25 17.39
C ASP A 242 12.54 19.87 17.97
N ILE A 243 12.07 18.97 17.10
CA ILE A 243 11.75 17.58 17.41
C ILE A 243 12.65 16.59 16.64
N SER A 244 13.61 17.09 15.86
CA SER A 244 14.54 16.25 15.13
C SER A 244 15.86 16.11 15.91
N PRO A 245 16.44 14.91 16.02
CA PRO A 245 17.75 14.74 16.63
C PRO A 245 18.85 15.48 15.85
N THR A 246 18.61 15.84 14.59
CA THR A 246 19.54 16.62 13.75
C THR A 246 19.43 18.13 13.97
N GLY A 247 18.51 18.60 14.81
CA GLY A 247 18.21 20.03 14.99
C GLY A 247 17.31 20.64 13.90
N ALA A 248 16.83 19.81 12.97
CA ALA A 248 15.88 20.24 11.95
C ALA A 248 14.48 20.44 12.58
N ARG A 249 13.78 21.49 12.15
CA ARG A 249 12.42 21.78 12.62
C ARG A 249 11.37 20.75 12.16
N THR A 250 11.70 19.97 11.12
CA THR A 250 10.87 18.87 10.61
C THR A 250 11.52 17.55 10.94
N LEU A 251 10.80 16.66 11.60
CA LEU A 251 11.20 15.28 11.80
C LEU A 251 10.78 14.46 10.57
N ARG A 252 11.75 14.16 9.70
CA ARG A 252 11.56 13.25 8.56
C ARG A 252 11.83 11.82 9.00
N ILE A 253 10.83 10.95 8.86
CA ILE A 253 10.97 9.52 9.11
C ILE A 253 10.66 8.73 7.84
N ARG A 254 11.36 7.60 7.68
CA ARG A 254 11.06 6.61 6.64
C ARG A 254 10.61 5.32 7.30
N TYR A 255 9.55 4.72 6.79
CA TYR A 255 9.00 3.48 7.29
C TYR A 255 9.01 2.43 6.18
N SER A 256 9.63 1.28 6.41
CA SER A 256 9.51 0.16 5.49
C SER A 256 8.38 -0.76 5.93
N PRO A 257 7.25 -0.83 5.20
CA PRO A 257 6.21 -1.79 5.51
C PRO A 257 6.62 -3.24 5.21
N ILE A 258 7.76 -3.46 4.51
CA ILE A 258 8.30 -4.81 4.22
C ILE A 258 9.01 -5.34 5.45
N THR A 259 10.00 -4.61 5.96
CA THR A 259 10.79 -5.05 7.12
C THR A 259 10.17 -4.65 8.45
N ASN A 260 9.09 -3.86 8.43
CA ASN A 260 8.45 -3.27 9.60
C ASN A 260 9.41 -2.36 10.40
N GLU A 261 10.43 -1.80 9.77
CA GLU A 261 11.44 -0.94 10.39
C GLU A 261 11.14 0.55 10.18
N VAL A 262 11.46 1.36 11.19
CA VAL A 262 11.34 2.82 11.16
C VAL A 262 12.74 3.43 11.21
N PHE A 263 13.04 4.31 10.27
CA PHE A 263 14.31 5.01 10.13
C PHE A 263 14.14 6.51 10.40
N GLY A 264 15.07 7.07 11.17
CA GLY A 264 15.10 8.49 11.49
C GLY A 264 15.73 9.35 10.39
N PRO A 265 15.89 10.66 10.64
CA PRO A 265 16.43 11.61 9.66
C PRO A 265 17.87 11.31 9.21
N ASN A 266 18.67 10.66 10.05
CA ASN A 266 20.04 10.24 9.74
C ASN A 266 20.11 8.88 9.04
N GLY A 267 18.96 8.31 8.65
CA GLY A 267 18.88 6.98 8.04
C GLY A 267 19.11 5.81 8.99
N LYS A 268 19.43 6.04 10.27
CA LYS A 268 19.56 4.97 11.27
C LYS A 268 18.18 4.49 11.69
N ARG A 269 18.07 3.20 12.00
CA ARG A 269 16.85 2.61 12.56
C ARG A 269 16.58 3.20 13.95
N ILE A 270 15.35 3.65 14.17
CA ILE A 270 14.87 4.24 15.43
C ILE A 270 13.76 3.41 16.09
N GLY A 271 13.27 2.36 15.43
CA GLY A 271 12.28 1.46 16.00
C GLY A 271 11.65 0.52 14.97
N PHE A 272 10.55 -0.12 15.39
CA PHE A 272 9.76 -1.04 14.58
C PHE A 272 8.28 -0.62 14.60
N GLY A 273 7.55 -0.93 13.55
CA GLY A 273 6.10 -0.75 13.51
C GLY A 273 5.39 -1.59 14.57
N GLY A 274 4.18 -1.16 14.95
CA GLY A 274 3.42 -1.67 16.08
C GLY A 274 3.79 -1.02 17.42
N ARG A 275 5.05 -0.60 17.59
CA ARG A 275 5.58 -0.01 18.83
C ARG A 275 5.40 1.51 18.86
N THR A 276 5.30 2.06 20.06
CA THR A 276 5.41 3.51 20.26
C THR A 276 6.87 3.91 20.13
N ILE A 277 7.14 4.91 19.30
CA ILE A 277 8.45 5.51 19.10
C ILE A 277 8.38 6.94 19.60
N THR A 278 9.32 7.32 20.48
CA THR A 278 9.45 8.68 21.00
C THR A 278 10.73 9.29 20.47
N MET A 279 10.59 10.36 19.69
CA MET A 279 11.72 11.13 19.17
C MET A 279 11.89 12.40 20.00
N ARG A 280 13.14 12.70 20.34
CA ARG A 280 13.54 13.92 21.04
C ARG A 280 14.34 14.80 20.08
N GLY A 281 14.22 16.12 20.24
CA GLY A 281 15.07 17.08 19.55
C GLY A 281 16.57 16.92 19.88
N ASN A 282 17.38 17.83 19.37
CA ASN A 282 18.82 17.86 19.69
C ASN A 282 19.05 18.37 21.13
N ALA A 283 19.89 17.67 21.91
CA ALA A 283 20.31 17.99 23.27
C ALA A 283 20.61 19.48 23.55
N ARG A 284 21.25 20.17 22.61
CA ARG A 284 21.63 21.59 22.77
C ARG A 284 20.47 22.57 22.62
N LYS A 285 19.35 22.12 22.05
CA LYS A 285 18.16 22.93 21.72
C LYS A 285 16.86 22.21 22.08
N ASN A 286 16.91 21.22 22.98
CA ASN A 286 15.86 20.25 23.28
C ASN A 286 14.52 20.88 23.69
N ARG A 287 13.74 21.41 22.73
CA ARG A 287 12.48 22.08 23.06
C ARG A 287 11.35 21.08 23.24
N ALA A 288 11.29 20.00 22.48
CA ALA A 288 10.25 18.99 22.67
C ALA A 288 10.65 17.57 22.27
N SER A 289 9.76 16.65 22.64
CA SER A 289 9.68 15.29 22.13
C SER A 289 8.30 15.01 21.56
N ILE A 290 8.23 14.06 20.64
CA ILE A 290 6.99 13.59 20.04
C ILE A 290 6.96 12.07 20.04
N SER A 291 5.80 11.50 20.39
CA SER A 291 5.55 10.07 20.36
C SER A 291 4.55 9.72 19.27
N PHE A 292 4.89 8.73 18.46
CA PHE A 292 4.04 8.24 17.37
C PHE A 292 4.13 6.71 17.26
N ARG A 293 3.26 6.14 16.45
CA ARG A 293 3.20 4.70 16.16
C ARG A 293 2.90 4.52 14.68
N LEU A 294 3.68 3.67 14.02
CA LEU A 294 3.43 3.21 12.66
C LEU A 294 2.91 1.78 12.70
N ARG A 295 2.02 1.42 11.79
CA ARG A 295 1.51 0.05 11.64
C ARG A 295 1.37 -0.29 10.16
N THR A 296 1.60 -1.55 9.86
CA THR A 296 1.24 -2.15 8.57
C THR A 296 0.13 -3.15 8.79
N THR A 297 -0.91 -3.08 7.98
CA THR A 297 -1.89 -4.16 7.84
C THR A 297 -2.07 -4.50 6.37
N LEU A 298 -2.56 -5.70 6.09
CA LEU A 298 -3.07 -6.00 4.75
C LEU A 298 -4.35 -5.18 4.51
N PRO A 299 -4.62 -4.76 3.26
CA PRO A 299 -5.91 -4.20 2.89
C PRO A 299 -7.03 -5.19 3.27
N PRO A 300 -8.21 -4.69 3.67
CA PRO A 300 -9.34 -5.57 3.91
C PRO A 300 -9.65 -6.37 2.64
N VAL A 301 -9.76 -7.69 2.78
CA VAL A 301 -10.17 -8.57 1.69
C VAL A 301 -11.65 -8.32 1.43
N ILE A 302 -11.97 -7.68 0.30
CA ILE A 302 -13.35 -7.53 -0.17
C ILE A 302 -13.77 -8.89 -0.74
N ARG A 303 -14.46 -9.69 0.07
CA ARG A 303 -15.09 -10.95 -0.37
C ARG A 303 -16.30 -10.67 -1.26
#